data_AF-A0A2V9U545-F1
#
_entry.id   AF-A0A2V9U545-F1
#
_cell.length_a   1.000
_cell.length_b   1.000
_cell.length_c   1.000
_cell.angle_alpha   90.00
_cell.angle_beta   90.00
_cell.angle_gamma   90.00
#
_symmetry.space_group_name_H-M   'P 1'
#
loop_
_entity.id
_entity.type
_entity.pdbx_description
1 polymer ?
#
loop_
_entity_poly.entity_id
_entity_poly.type
_entity_poly.pdbx_seq_one_letter_code
_entity_poly.pdbx_strand_id
1 'polypeptide(L)'
;MTNCVRCGRPISDSSYAATSNLCPECRQAFAGAARPVPVGQPSMATTRPAPYRPPVTVAIVGINILVFAAMIVSGVSPMNPTEAQLLRFGADFGPYTLGGQLWRILTSNYVHVGLFHILFNMWCLWNLGRLAERILGAWTYVLTYTACGIAGSLASLWIHPGAVGAGASGAIFGLAGALITALYLGKLPYPRQMLSGLLRSLLSFAGYNLFFGAVVPGIDNSAHIGGLIVGLAIGALLASQLNEAPEKRRAHERFMFTIVALFLIGFGVFVKKQSGWVVEKYRQLNSSGQETREP
;
A
#
# COMPACT_ATOMS: atom_id res chain seq x y z
N MET A 1 62.92 29.30 -46.45
CA MET A 1 61.52 29.25 -46.87
C MET A 1 60.82 28.18 -46.06
N THR A 2 59.75 28.51 -45.37
CA THR A 2 59.01 27.55 -44.53
C THR A 2 57.98 26.84 -45.40
N ASN A 3 57.99 25.51 -45.42
CA ASN A 3 57.01 24.73 -46.15
C ASN A 3 55.82 24.39 -45.25
N CYS A 4 54.63 24.37 -45.84
CA CYS A 4 53.40 23.94 -45.16
C CYS A 4 53.54 22.49 -44.71
N VAL A 5 53.30 22.21 -43.42
CA VAL A 5 53.44 20.85 -42.86
C VAL A 5 52.39 19.86 -43.39
N ARG A 6 51.31 20.35 -44.03
CA ARG A 6 50.24 19.51 -44.57
C ARG A 6 50.41 19.17 -46.05
N CYS A 7 50.74 20.15 -46.88
CA CYS A 7 50.79 19.97 -48.34
C CYS A 7 52.17 20.15 -48.95
N GLY A 8 53.18 20.51 -48.15
CA GLY A 8 54.58 20.68 -48.60
C GLY A 8 54.85 21.93 -49.44
N ARG A 9 53.84 22.75 -49.76
CA ARG A 9 54.02 23.98 -50.55
C ARG A 9 54.76 25.06 -49.76
N PRO A 10 55.61 25.88 -50.42
CA PRO A 10 56.28 27.01 -49.78
C PRO A 10 55.27 28.07 -49.35
N ILE A 11 55.40 28.57 -48.12
CA ILE A 11 54.58 29.66 -47.59
C ILE A 11 55.19 30.98 -48.09
N SER A 12 54.50 31.64 -49.03
CA SER A 12 55.01 32.84 -49.72
C SER A 12 54.92 34.14 -48.92
N ASP A 13 54.18 34.13 -47.81
CA ASP A 13 53.87 35.34 -47.04
C ASP A 13 54.38 35.20 -45.59
N SER A 14 55.33 36.06 -45.22
CA SER A 14 56.08 36.01 -43.95
C SER A 14 55.20 36.26 -42.73
N SER A 15 54.07 36.96 -42.90
CA SER A 15 53.09 37.22 -41.85
C SER A 15 52.38 35.93 -41.37
N TYR A 16 52.22 34.95 -42.26
CA TYR A 16 51.56 33.67 -41.95
C TYR A 16 52.52 32.64 -41.35
N ALA A 17 53.79 32.68 -41.75
CA ALA A 17 54.81 31.77 -41.23
C ALA A 17 55.07 31.97 -39.72
N ALA A 18 54.84 33.18 -39.19
CA ALA A 18 55.04 33.49 -37.77
C ALA A 18 53.91 32.98 -36.85
N THR A 19 52.73 32.67 -37.38
CA THR A 19 51.54 32.33 -36.57
C THR A 19 51.00 30.93 -36.82
N SER A 20 51.37 30.25 -37.91
CA SER A 20 51.03 28.85 -38.13
C SER A 20 51.95 28.16 -39.14
N ASN A 21 52.16 26.86 -38.99
CA ASN A 21 52.90 26.05 -39.96
C ASN A 21 52.05 25.60 -41.19
N LEU A 22 50.87 26.20 -41.41
CA LEU A 22 49.93 25.84 -42.49
C LEU A 22 49.78 26.98 -43.51
N CYS A 23 49.70 26.65 -44.80
CA CYS A 23 49.36 27.62 -45.85
C CYS A 23 47.89 28.08 -45.78
N PRO A 24 47.54 29.25 -46.36
CA PRO A 24 46.17 29.80 -46.32
C PRO A 24 45.10 28.82 -46.80
N GLU A 25 45.40 28.07 -47.87
CA GLU A 25 44.50 27.09 -48.48
C GLU A 25 44.22 25.92 -47.54
N CYS A 26 45.27 25.34 -46.94
CA CYS A 26 45.14 24.24 -45.97
C CYS A 26 44.45 24.69 -44.69
N ARG A 27 44.63 25.96 -44.29
CA ARG A 27 43.96 26.56 -43.13
C ARG A 27 42.47 26.75 -43.39
N GLN A 28 42.09 27.28 -44.56
CA GLN A 28 40.68 27.41 -44.95
C GLN A 28 39.99 26.04 -45.10
N ALA A 29 40.70 25.03 -45.61
CA ALA A 29 40.19 23.67 -45.68
C ALA A 29 39.91 23.07 -44.27
N PHE A 30 40.70 23.43 -43.26
CA PHE A 30 40.41 23.06 -41.86
C PHE A 30 39.28 23.89 -41.25
N ALA A 31 39.25 25.20 -41.52
CA ALA A 31 38.19 26.08 -41.04
C ALA A 31 36.82 25.71 -41.62
N GLY A 32 36.76 25.23 -42.87
CA GLY A 32 35.54 24.72 -43.50
C GLY A 32 35.04 23.39 -42.95
N ALA A 33 35.91 22.58 -42.32
CA ALA A 33 35.53 21.35 -41.62
C ALA A 33 34.96 21.62 -40.22
N ALA A 34 35.20 22.81 -39.66
CA ALA A 34 34.57 23.30 -38.44
C ALA A 34 33.21 23.95 -38.72
N ARG A 35 32.38 23.33 -39.57
CA ARG A 35 30.95 23.61 -39.52
C ARG A 35 30.50 23.25 -38.10
N PRO A 36 29.85 24.16 -37.34
CA PRO A 36 29.21 23.75 -36.10
C PRO A 36 28.27 22.62 -36.46
N VAL A 37 28.56 21.41 -35.97
CA VAL A 37 27.60 20.31 -35.96
C VAL A 37 26.37 20.94 -35.33
N PRO A 38 25.21 20.98 -36.02
CA PRO A 38 23.99 21.37 -35.35
C PRO A 38 23.92 20.48 -34.13
N VAL A 39 24.01 21.08 -32.94
CA VAL A 39 23.70 20.37 -31.71
C VAL A 39 22.24 20.05 -31.88
N GLY A 40 21.95 18.91 -32.50
CA GLY A 40 20.64 18.32 -32.51
C GLY A 40 20.29 18.27 -31.05
N GLN A 41 19.26 19.03 -30.66
CA GLN A 41 18.68 18.92 -29.34
C GLN A 41 18.64 17.43 -29.04
N PRO A 42 19.20 16.95 -27.90
CA PRO A 42 19.09 15.54 -27.56
C PRO A 42 17.63 15.22 -27.74
N SER A 43 17.33 14.35 -28.72
CA SER A 43 15.99 13.88 -28.95
C SER A 43 15.60 13.33 -27.59
N MET A 44 14.76 14.07 -26.87
CA MET A 44 14.04 13.54 -25.74
C MET A 44 13.08 12.55 -26.37
N ALA A 45 13.62 11.40 -26.75
CA ALA A 45 12.90 10.15 -26.75
C ALA A 45 12.33 10.10 -25.35
N THR A 46 11.11 10.62 -25.24
CA THR A 46 10.26 10.53 -24.09
C THR A 46 9.89 9.07 -24.04
N THR A 47 10.84 8.23 -23.58
CA THR A 47 10.53 6.92 -23.05
C THR A 47 9.62 7.20 -21.88
N ARG A 48 8.31 7.30 -22.17
CA ARG A 48 7.27 7.30 -21.16
C ARG A 48 7.61 6.10 -20.27
N PRO A 49 7.91 6.31 -18.99
CA PRO A 49 8.20 5.18 -18.12
C PRO A 49 7.01 4.22 -18.22
N ALA A 50 7.30 2.94 -18.41
CA ALA A 50 6.26 1.93 -18.54
C ALA A 50 5.27 2.09 -17.37
N PRO A 51 3.94 2.00 -17.62
CA PRO A 51 2.96 2.20 -16.58
C PRO A 51 3.21 1.21 -15.42
N TYR A 52 3.33 1.74 -14.20
CA TYR A 52 3.54 0.94 -13.00
C TYR A 52 2.41 -0.07 -12.85
N ARG A 53 2.75 -1.36 -12.84
CA ARG A 53 1.83 -2.46 -12.57
C ARG A 53 1.92 -2.79 -11.08
N PRO A 54 0.81 -2.78 -10.33
CA PRO A 54 0.77 -3.09 -8.89
C PRO A 54 0.35 -4.55 -8.67
N PRO A 55 1.27 -5.53 -8.81
CA PRO A 55 0.93 -6.95 -8.80
C PRO A 55 0.27 -7.39 -7.48
N VAL A 56 0.73 -6.85 -6.34
CA VAL A 56 0.20 -7.28 -5.04
C VAL A 56 -1.20 -6.74 -4.81
N THR A 57 -1.46 -5.48 -5.19
CA THR A 57 -2.81 -4.91 -5.12
C THR A 57 -3.77 -5.70 -5.99
N VAL A 58 -3.36 -6.04 -7.22
CA VAL A 58 -4.15 -6.90 -8.12
C VAL A 58 -4.41 -8.26 -7.49
N ALA A 59 -3.41 -8.88 -6.87
CA ALA A 59 -3.57 -10.17 -6.21
C ALA A 59 -4.54 -10.10 -5.02
N ILE A 60 -4.41 -9.11 -4.12
CA ILE A 60 -5.30 -8.97 -2.96
C ILE A 60 -6.73 -8.70 -3.42
N VAL A 61 -6.93 -7.80 -4.39
CA VAL A 61 -8.27 -7.56 -4.98
C VAL A 61 -8.83 -8.84 -5.60
N GLY A 62 -8.01 -9.57 -6.35
CA GLY A 62 -8.39 -10.86 -6.94
C GLY A 62 -8.81 -11.88 -5.89
N ILE A 63 -8.05 -12.03 -4.80
CA ILE A 63 -8.38 -12.94 -3.69
C ILE A 63 -9.74 -12.58 -3.08
N ASN A 64 -9.99 -11.30 -2.79
CA ASN A 64 -11.27 -10.85 -2.24
C ASN A 64 -12.44 -11.17 -3.18
N ILE A 65 -12.28 -10.91 -4.48
CA ILE A 65 -13.29 -11.22 -5.49
C ILE A 65 -13.53 -12.74 -5.57
N LEU A 66 -12.47 -13.55 -5.54
CA LEU A 66 -12.57 -15.01 -5.59
C LEU A 66 -13.27 -15.59 -4.36
N VAL A 67 -12.95 -15.09 -3.15
CA VAL A 67 -13.63 -15.51 -1.91
C VAL A 67 -15.12 -15.16 -1.98
N PHE A 68 -15.47 -13.95 -2.43
CA PHE A 68 -16.86 -13.55 -2.56
C PHE A 68 -17.60 -14.32 -3.66
N ALA A 69 -16.96 -14.63 -4.78
CA ALA A 69 -17.51 -15.50 -5.80
C ALA A 69 -17.77 -16.92 -5.24
N ALA A 70 -16.84 -17.46 -4.46
CA ALA A 70 -17.00 -18.77 -3.80
C ALA A 70 -18.17 -18.75 -2.79
N MET A 71 -18.38 -17.64 -2.08
CA MET A 71 -19.57 -17.44 -1.23
C MET A 71 -20.85 -17.57 -2.04
N ILE A 72 -20.96 -16.84 -3.16
CA ILE A 72 -22.14 -16.86 -4.03
C ILE A 72 -22.39 -18.27 -4.59
N VAL A 73 -21.36 -18.92 -5.13
CA VAL A 73 -21.46 -20.29 -5.68
C VAL A 73 -21.87 -21.30 -4.61
N SER A 74 -21.54 -21.05 -3.34
CA SER A 74 -21.93 -21.90 -2.20
C SER A 74 -23.33 -21.58 -1.64
N GLY A 75 -24.10 -20.73 -2.31
CA GLY A 75 -25.48 -20.38 -1.94
C GLY A 75 -25.63 -19.19 -0.98
N VAL A 76 -24.58 -18.38 -0.80
CA VAL A 76 -24.68 -17.14 -0.02
C VAL A 76 -25.34 -16.05 -0.86
N SER A 77 -26.35 -15.38 -0.31
CA SER A 77 -26.99 -14.25 -0.99
C SER A 77 -25.98 -13.12 -1.21
N PRO A 78 -25.83 -12.59 -2.43
CA PRO A 78 -24.91 -11.47 -2.69
C PRO A 78 -25.37 -10.16 -2.05
N MET A 79 -26.65 -10.05 -1.65
CA MET A 79 -27.20 -8.82 -1.07
C MET A 79 -27.36 -8.90 0.44
N ASN A 80 -27.80 -10.05 0.94
CA ASN A 80 -28.10 -10.24 2.36
C ASN A 80 -27.57 -11.59 2.88
N PRO A 81 -26.24 -11.77 3.00
CA PRO A 81 -25.66 -12.91 3.70
C PRO A 81 -26.14 -12.98 5.15
N THR A 82 -26.43 -14.19 5.63
CA THR A 82 -26.66 -14.42 7.07
C THR A 82 -25.33 -14.49 7.82
N GLU A 83 -25.34 -14.18 9.12
CA GLU A 83 -24.16 -14.33 9.99
C GLU A 83 -23.59 -15.75 9.95
N ALA A 84 -24.44 -16.78 9.99
CA ALA A 84 -23.99 -18.18 9.91
C ALA A 84 -23.24 -18.47 8.60
N GLN A 85 -23.69 -17.91 7.48
CA GLN A 85 -22.99 -18.03 6.18
C GLN A 85 -21.64 -17.31 6.20
N LEU A 86 -21.56 -16.12 6.79
CA LEU A 86 -20.30 -15.39 6.94
C LEU A 86 -19.30 -16.15 7.82
N LEU A 87 -19.77 -16.71 8.94
CA LEU A 87 -18.95 -17.50 9.86
C LEU A 87 -18.42 -18.78 9.20
N ARG A 88 -19.21 -19.42 8.32
CA ARG A 88 -18.74 -20.57 7.54
C ARG A 88 -17.54 -20.23 6.64
N PHE A 89 -17.48 -19.01 6.13
CA PHE A 89 -16.39 -18.52 5.27
C PHE A 89 -15.22 -17.89 6.01
N GLY A 90 -15.28 -17.81 7.35
CA GLY A 90 -14.16 -17.30 8.15
C GLY A 90 -14.31 -15.87 8.63
N ALA A 91 -15.53 -15.33 8.70
CA ALA A 91 -15.79 -14.09 9.43
C ALA A 91 -15.37 -14.21 10.90
N ASP A 92 -15.06 -13.06 11.49
CA ASP A 92 -14.60 -12.95 12.87
C ASP A 92 -15.78 -12.93 13.84
N PHE A 93 -15.66 -13.68 14.93
CA PHE A 93 -16.67 -13.75 15.98
C PHE A 93 -16.03 -14.26 17.25
N GLY A 94 -16.08 -13.46 18.31
CA GLY A 94 -15.32 -13.69 19.54
C GLY A 94 -15.45 -15.10 20.13
N PRO A 95 -16.67 -15.68 20.24
CA PRO A 95 -16.83 -17.05 20.73
C PRO A 95 -16.03 -18.10 19.96
N TYR A 96 -15.88 -17.95 18.64
CA TYR A 96 -15.12 -18.90 17.82
C TYR A 96 -13.64 -18.54 17.79
N THR A 97 -13.34 -17.26 17.55
CA THR A 97 -11.97 -16.77 17.38
C THR A 97 -11.18 -16.91 18.67
N LEU A 98 -11.70 -16.40 19.78
CA LEU A 98 -11.05 -16.49 21.09
C LEU A 98 -11.16 -17.90 21.70
N GLY A 99 -12.10 -18.70 21.22
CA GLY A 99 -12.30 -20.11 21.56
C GLY A 99 -11.34 -21.09 20.89
N GLY A 100 -10.47 -20.62 19.98
CA GLY A 100 -9.41 -21.44 19.36
C GLY A 100 -9.25 -21.27 17.85
N GLN A 101 -10.17 -20.56 17.17
CA GLN A 101 -10.13 -20.36 15.73
C GLN A 101 -9.44 -19.03 15.36
N LEU A 102 -8.22 -18.82 15.85
CA LEU A 102 -7.47 -17.56 15.69
C LEU A 102 -7.24 -17.14 14.22
N TRP A 103 -7.29 -18.08 13.29
CA TRP A 103 -7.18 -17.82 11.86
C TRP A 103 -8.28 -16.86 11.34
N ARG A 104 -9.42 -16.75 12.04
CA ARG A 104 -10.53 -15.84 11.72
C ARG A 104 -10.13 -14.36 11.79
N ILE A 105 -9.16 -14.02 12.64
CA ILE A 105 -8.59 -12.67 12.73
C ILE A 105 -8.03 -12.26 11.37
N LEU A 106 -7.44 -13.20 10.62
CA LEU A 106 -6.89 -12.94 9.30
C LEU A 106 -7.94 -13.10 8.21
N THR A 107 -8.68 -14.22 8.17
CA THR A 107 -9.58 -14.54 7.06
C THR A 107 -10.77 -13.60 6.96
N SER A 108 -11.23 -13.03 8.09
CA SER A 108 -12.33 -12.05 8.10
C SER A 108 -12.05 -10.84 7.21
N ASN A 109 -10.78 -10.49 6.99
CA ASN A 109 -10.37 -9.42 6.08
C ASN A 109 -10.68 -9.71 4.60
N TYR A 110 -11.06 -10.93 4.25
CA TYR A 110 -11.36 -11.36 2.89
C TYR A 110 -12.83 -11.76 2.67
N VAL A 111 -13.60 -11.91 3.74
CA VAL A 111 -15.04 -12.20 3.71
C VAL A 111 -15.82 -10.89 3.60
N HIS A 112 -16.91 -10.84 2.84
CA HIS A 112 -17.68 -9.62 2.63
C HIS A 112 -19.18 -9.83 2.85
N VAL A 113 -19.82 -8.90 3.57
CA VAL A 113 -21.24 -8.94 3.94
C VAL A 113 -22.23 -8.53 2.83
N GLY A 114 -21.78 -8.44 1.59
CA GLY A 114 -22.66 -8.14 0.45
C GLY A 114 -21.95 -7.44 -0.71
N LEU A 115 -22.67 -7.28 -1.82
CA LEU A 115 -22.15 -6.79 -3.09
C LEU A 115 -21.65 -5.36 -3.00
N PHE A 116 -22.45 -4.44 -2.44
CA PHE A 116 -22.03 -3.05 -2.28
C PHE A 116 -20.82 -2.91 -1.36
N HIS A 117 -20.76 -3.74 -0.32
CA HIS A 117 -19.64 -3.74 0.61
C HIS A 117 -18.33 -4.15 -0.08
N ILE A 118 -18.32 -5.25 -0.86
CA ILE A 118 -17.11 -5.64 -1.60
C ILE A 118 -16.76 -4.64 -2.70
N LEU A 119 -17.74 -4.11 -3.45
CA LEU A 119 -17.47 -3.14 -4.51
C LEU A 119 -16.80 -1.87 -3.95
N PHE A 120 -17.30 -1.35 -2.83
CA PHE A 120 -16.72 -0.18 -2.17
C PHE A 120 -15.31 -0.48 -1.63
N ASN A 121 -15.12 -1.62 -0.95
CA ASN A 121 -13.80 -2.02 -0.45
C ASN A 121 -12.80 -2.19 -1.59
N MET A 122 -13.17 -2.85 -2.69
CA MET A 122 -12.27 -3.07 -3.81
C MET A 122 -11.97 -1.78 -4.57
N TRP A 123 -12.94 -0.86 -4.68
CA TRP A 123 -12.68 0.48 -5.22
C TRP A 123 -11.68 1.26 -4.37
N CYS A 124 -11.86 1.27 -3.04
CA CYS A 124 -10.92 1.90 -2.12
C CYS A 124 -9.54 1.24 -2.18
N LEU A 125 -9.47 -0.10 -2.08
CA LEU A 125 -8.24 -0.87 -2.14
C LEU A 125 -7.52 -0.70 -3.47
N TRP A 126 -8.24 -0.61 -4.59
CA TRP A 126 -7.63 -0.35 -5.89
C TRP A 126 -7.01 1.04 -5.99
N ASN A 127 -7.61 2.05 -5.39
CA ASN A 127 -7.05 3.40 -5.43
C ASN A 127 -5.89 3.57 -4.43
N LEU A 128 -6.13 3.23 -3.16
CA LEU A 128 -5.13 3.38 -2.10
C LEU A 128 -4.03 2.33 -2.21
N GLY A 129 -4.37 1.08 -2.53
CA GLY A 129 -3.42 -0.02 -2.62
C GLY A 129 -2.37 0.20 -3.71
N ARG A 130 -2.77 0.67 -4.90
CA ARG A 130 -1.80 0.96 -5.97
C ARG A 130 -0.81 2.04 -5.58
N LEU A 131 -1.29 3.08 -4.91
CA LEU A 131 -0.45 4.16 -4.39
C LEU A 131 0.47 3.67 -3.27
N ALA A 132 -0.08 2.91 -2.31
CA ALA A 132 0.67 2.33 -1.20
C ALA A 132 1.74 1.36 -1.70
N GLU A 133 1.42 0.46 -2.63
CA GLU A 133 2.38 -0.49 -3.20
C GLU A 133 3.50 0.25 -3.96
N ARG A 134 3.19 1.35 -4.64
CA ARG A 134 4.20 2.17 -5.33
C ARG A 134 5.14 2.88 -4.35
N ILE A 135 4.64 3.39 -3.23
CA ILE A 135 5.43 4.13 -2.24
C ILE A 135 6.21 3.17 -1.33
N LEU A 136 5.53 2.15 -0.81
CA LEU A 136 6.05 1.22 0.17
C LEU A 136 6.83 0.07 -0.48
N GLY A 137 6.54 -0.28 -1.73
CA GLY A 137 7.03 -1.50 -2.37
C GLY A 137 6.21 -2.73 -1.98
N ALA A 138 6.24 -3.76 -2.82
CA ALA A 138 5.39 -4.95 -2.75
C ALA A 138 5.37 -5.65 -1.37
N TRP A 139 6.55 -5.95 -0.81
CA TRP A 139 6.65 -6.69 0.45
C TRP A 139 6.20 -5.88 1.67
N THR A 140 6.65 -4.64 1.76
CA THR A 140 6.25 -3.73 2.84
C THR A 140 4.75 -3.47 2.78
N TYR A 141 4.20 -3.28 1.58
CA TYR A 141 2.76 -3.13 1.35
C TYR A 141 1.95 -4.32 1.86
N VAL A 142 2.28 -5.56 1.49
CA VAL A 142 1.51 -6.74 1.94
C VAL A 142 1.60 -6.94 3.45
N LEU A 143 2.77 -6.69 4.05
CA LEU A 143 2.96 -6.79 5.49
C LEU A 143 2.18 -5.69 6.23
N THR A 144 2.19 -4.46 5.74
CA THR A 144 1.38 -3.36 6.29
C THR A 144 -0.11 -3.68 6.19
N TYR A 145 -0.60 -4.10 5.01
CA TYR A 145 -2.00 -4.49 4.81
C TYR A 145 -2.42 -5.57 5.81
N THR A 146 -1.61 -6.63 5.94
CA THR A 146 -1.89 -7.77 6.82
C THR A 146 -1.88 -7.36 8.30
N ALA A 147 -0.84 -6.62 8.73
CA ALA A 147 -0.72 -6.14 10.11
C ALA A 147 -1.88 -5.22 10.52
N CYS A 148 -2.29 -4.32 9.62
CA CYS A 148 -3.41 -3.42 9.88
C CYS A 148 -4.75 -4.15 9.91
N GLY A 149 -4.95 -5.15 9.04
CA GLY A 149 -6.13 -6.01 9.07
C GLY A 149 -6.24 -6.77 10.40
N ILE A 150 -5.16 -7.40 10.83
CA ILE A 150 -5.08 -8.08 12.13
C ILE A 150 -5.37 -7.10 13.28
N ALA A 151 -4.76 -5.91 13.26
CA ALA A 151 -5.00 -4.89 14.27
C ALA A 151 -6.47 -4.45 14.33
N GLY A 152 -7.10 -4.28 13.16
CA GLY A 152 -8.52 -3.97 13.06
C GLY A 152 -9.40 -5.07 13.64
N SER A 153 -9.20 -6.32 13.25
CA SER A 153 -9.95 -7.47 13.79
C SER A 153 -9.75 -7.61 15.31
N LEU A 154 -8.53 -7.43 15.82
CA LEU A 154 -8.27 -7.45 17.26
C LEU A 154 -8.96 -6.31 18.00
N ALA A 155 -8.96 -5.09 17.43
CA ALA A 155 -9.68 -3.95 18.03
C ALA A 155 -11.20 -4.18 18.03
N SER A 156 -11.75 -4.74 16.96
CA SER A 156 -13.15 -5.18 16.90
C SER A 156 -13.49 -6.20 17.99
N LEU A 157 -12.70 -7.27 18.12
CA LEU A 157 -12.88 -8.29 19.14
C LEU A 157 -12.75 -7.75 20.57
N TRP A 158 -11.95 -6.70 20.76
CA TRP A 158 -11.84 -6.06 22.06
C TRP A 158 -13.13 -5.33 22.45
N ILE A 159 -13.69 -4.54 21.54
CA ILE A 159 -14.82 -3.65 21.83
C ILE A 159 -16.17 -4.34 21.63
N HIS A 160 -16.28 -5.20 20.61
CA HIS A 160 -17.50 -5.87 20.17
C HIS A 160 -17.32 -7.40 20.01
N PRO A 161 -16.89 -8.13 21.04
CA PRO A 161 -16.59 -9.57 20.92
C PRO A 161 -17.77 -10.46 20.52
N GLY A 162 -19.01 -9.98 20.69
CA GLY A 162 -20.23 -10.70 20.31
C GLY A 162 -20.76 -10.36 18.91
N ALA A 163 -20.12 -9.44 18.17
CA ALA A 163 -20.52 -9.09 16.82
C ALA A 163 -19.79 -9.96 15.78
N VAL A 164 -20.43 -10.18 14.62
CA VAL A 164 -19.78 -10.82 13.48
C VAL A 164 -19.10 -9.77 12.61
N GLY A 165 -17.78 -9.83 12.51
CA GLY A 165 -16.95 -8.92 11.72
C GLY A 165 -16.48 -9.54 10.40
N ALA A 166 -16.64 -8.83 9.29
CA ALA A 166 -16.12 -9.25 7.99
C ALA A 166 -15.86 -8.03 7.10
N GLY A 167 -14.72 -8.02 6.39
CA GLY A 167 -14.37 -7.00 5.41
C GLY A 167 -12.92 -6.57 5.45
N ALA A 168 -12.40 -6.12 4.31
CA ALA A 168 -11.04 -5.61 4.17
C ALA A 168 -10.82 -4.20 4.78
N SER A 169 -11.88 -3.54 5.25
CA SER A 169 -11.85 -2.11 5.54
C SER A 169 -10.86 -1.71 6.64
N GLY A 170 -10.64 -2.55 7.66
CA GLY A 170 -9.61 -2.29 8.68
C GLY A 170 -8.21 -2.19 8.06
N ALA A 171 -7.87 -3.13 7.17
CA ALA A 171 -6.62 -3.10 6.42
C ALA A 171 -6.51 -1.87 5.49
N ILE A 172 -7.60 -1.50 4.81
CA ILE A 172 -7.66 -0.31 3.93
C ILE A 172 -7.43 0.99 4.74
N PHE A 173 -8.06 1.11 5.90
CA PHE A 173 -7.85 2.24 6.81
C PHE A 173 -6.41 2.30 7.31
N GLY A 174 -5.79 1.15 7.57
CA GLY A 174 -4.37 1.10 7.89
C GLY A 174 -3.45 1.51 6.74
N LEU A 175 -3.76 1.14 5.50
CA LEU A 175 -3.05 1.67 4.34
C LEU A 175 -3.20 3.18 4.22
N ALA A 176 -4.41 3.72 4.47
CA ALA A 176 -4.63 5.16 4.52
C ALA A 176 -3.76 5.82 5.61
N GLY A 177 -3.71 5.24 6.82
CA GLY A 177 -2.86 5.70 7.92
C GLY A 177 -1.38 5.71 7.56
N ALA A 178 -0.89 4.61 6.99
CA ALA A 178 0.51 4.49 6.57
C ALA A 178 0.87 5.52 5.50
N LEU A 179 -0.04 5.76 4.54
CA LEU A 179 0.13 6.81 3.54
C LEU A 179 0.10 8.20 4.16
N ILE A 180 -0.82 8.50 5.09
CA ILE A 180 -0.90 9.80 5.76
C ILE A 180 0.45 10.18 6.39
N THR A 181 1.02 9.30 7.21
CA THR A 181 2.31 9.61 7.87
C THR A 181 3.49 9.53 6.92
N ALA A 182 3.49 8.62 5.95
CA ALA A 182 4.52 8.56 4.91
C ALA A 182 4.57 9.85 4.06
N LEU A 183 3.42 10.41 3.70
CA LEU A 183 3.33 11.64 2.91
C LEU A 183 3.63 12.89 3.75
N TYR A 184 3.24 12.89 5.03
CA TYR A 184 3.42 14.02 5.92
C TYR A 184 4.86 14.14 6.43
N LEU A 185 5.47 13.01 6.82
CA LEU A 185 6.80 12.96 7.42
C LEU A 185 7.91 12.61 6.42
N GLY A 186 7.56 11.91 5.33
CA GLY A 186 8.52 11.44 4.33
C GLY A 186 9.00 12.55 3.40
N LYS A 187 10.27 12.47 2.99
CA LYS A 187 10.90 13.44 2.08
C LYS A 187 10.78 13.00 0.61
N LEU A 188 9.58 12.67 0.16
CA LEU A 188 9.38 12.07 -1.16
C LEU A 188 9.76 13.02 -2.32
N PRO A 189 10.29 12.50 -3.45
CA PRO A 189 10.74 13.31 -4.59
C PRO A 189 9.57 13.75 -5.49
N TYR A 190 8.51 14.32 -4.91
CA TYR A 190 7.34 14.82 -5.63
C TYR A 190 7.02 16.28 -5.25
N PRO A 191 6.33 17.05 -6.12
CA PRO A 191 5.93 18.41 -5.80
C PRO A 191 5.06 18.49 -4.55
N ARG A 192 5.37 19.43 -3.64
CA ARG A 192 4.65 19.59 -2.37
C ARG A 192 3.15 19.80 -2.53
N GLN A 193 2.71 20.46 -3.60
CA GLN A 193 1.30 20.70 -3.91
C GLN A 193 0.55 19.39 -4.21
N MET A 194 1.21 18.45 -4.89
CA MET A 194 0.64 17.13 -5.18
C MET A 194 0.50 16.31 -3.88
N LEU A 195 1.55 16.29 -3.07
CA LEU A 195 1.56 15.58 -1.79
C LEU A 195 0.49 16.13 -0.83
N SER A 196 0.34 17.46 -0.76
CA SER A 196 -0.67 18.09 0.11
C SER A 196 -2.11 17.88 -0.39
N GLY A 197 -2.33 17.81 -1.71
CA GLY A 197 -3.62 17.41 -2.27
C GLY A 197 -3.99 15.98 -1.89
N LEU A 198 -3.06 15.05 -2.04
CA LEU A 198 -3.25 13.65 -1.69
C LEU A 198 -3.46 13.44 -0.19
N LEU A 199 -2.66 14.12 0.65
CA LEU A 199 -2.82 14.08 2.10
C LEU A 199 -4.22 14.58 2.53
N ARG A 200 -4.68 15.70 1.97
CA ARG A 200 -6.06 16.19 2.23
C ARG A 200 -7.10 15.16 1.83
N SER A 201 -6.97 14.54 0.66
CA SER A 201 -7.88 13.50 0.21
C SER A 201 -7.91 12.30 1.16
N LEU A 202 -6.75 11.85 1.67
CA LEU A 202 -6.68 10.73 2.62
C LEU A 202 -7.28 11.10 3.99
N LEU A 203 -7.03 12.31 4.48
CA LEU A 203 -7.63 12.81 5.72
C LEU A 203 -9.15 12.94 5.59
N SER A 204 -9.64 13.49 4.47
CA SER A 204 -11.07 13.55 4.17
C SER A 204 -11.69 12.16 4.03
N PHE A 205 -11.00 11.22 3.38
CA PHE A 205 -11.43 9.82 3.27
C PHE A 205 -11.59 9.18 4.66
N ALA A 206 -10.57 9.28 5.51
CA ALA A 206 -10.60 8.71 6.86
C ALA A 206 -11.69 9.37 7.73
N GLY A 207 -11.75 10.71 7.73
CA GLY A 207 -12.74 11.45 8.51
C GLY A 207 -14.17 11.17 8.07
N TYR A 208 -14.45 11.17 6.77
CA TYR A 208 -15.78 10.88 6.24
C TYR A 208 -16.22 9.45 6.56
N ASN A 209 -15.37 8.45 6.33
CA ASN A 209 -15.75 7.05 6.57
C ASN A 209 -15.91 6.74 8.07
N LEU A 210 -15.11 7.35 8.97
CA LEU A 210 -15.30 7.20 10.42
C LEU A 210 -16.59 7.88 10.89
N PHE A 211 -16.90 9.07 10.36
CA PHE A 211 -18.18 9.73 10.63
C PHE A 211 -19.35 8.88 10.14
N PHE A 212 -19.27 8.39 8.90
CA PHE A 212 -20.28 7.52 8.31
C PHE A 212 -20.46 6.24 9.13
N GLY A 213 -19.37 5.60 9.56
CA GLY A 213 -19.40 4.43 10.43
C GLY A 213 -19.94 4.68 11.83
N ALA A 214 -19.89 5.94 12.31
CA ALA A 214 -20.48 6.30 13.59
C ALA A 214 -22.01 6.47 13.51
N VAL A 215 -22.55 6.78 12.33
CA VAL A 215 -23.99 7.03 12.12
C VAL A 215 -24.72 5.87 11.45
N VAL A 216 -24.02 4.98 10.73
CA VAL A 216 -24.60 3.83 10.04
C VAL A 216 -24.34 2.54 10.82
N PRO A 217 -25.41 1.88 11.31
CA PRO A 217 -25.30 0.58 11.98
C PRO A 217 -24.64 -0.49 11.10
N GLY A 218 -23.87 -1.38 11.72
CA GLY A 218 -23.18 -2.48 11.03
C GLY A 218 -21.80 -2.11 10.46
N ILE A 219 -21.37 -0.85 10.58
CA ILE A 219 -20.00 -0.45 10.26
C ILE A 219 -19.16 -0.49 11.52
N ASP A 220 -18.03 -1.18 11.46
CA ASP A 220 -17.13 -1.36 12.59
C ASP A 220 -16.03 -0.29 12.63
N ASN A 221 -16.32 0.80 13.35
CA ASN A 221 -15.33 1.85 13.58
C ASN A 221 -14.15 1.39 14.44
N SER A 222 -14.32 0.38 15.29
CA SER A 222 -13.23 -0.14 16.12
C SER A 222 -12.18 -0.83 15.23
N ALA A 223 -12.64 -1.59 14.22
CA ALA A 223 -11.76 -2.14 13.18
C ALA A 223 -11.07 -1.05 12.35
N HIS A 224 -11.78 0.00 11.94
CA HIS A 224 -11.21 1.10 11.18
C HIS A 224 -10.13 1.85 11.97
N ILE A 225 -10.42 2.19 13.23
CA ILE A 225 -9.50 2.90 14.11
C ILE A 225 -8.27 2.04 14.44
N GLY A 226 -8.46 0.75 14.76
CA GLY A 226 -7.36 -0.17 15.05
C GLY A 226 -6.39 -0.30 13.87
N GLY A 227 -6.93 -0.48 12.67
CA GLY A 227 -6.14 -0.50 11.44
C GLY A 227 -5.43 0.84 11.19
N LEU A 228 -6.16 1.96 11.30
CA LEU A 228 -5.63 3.31 11.09
C LEU A 228 -4.45 3.62 12.01
N ILE A 229 -4.56 3.33 13.32
CA ILE A 229 -3.50 3.59 14.31
C ILE A 229 -2.23 2.82 13.97
N VAL A 230 -2.33 1.51 13.70
CA VAL A 230 -1.17 0.69 13.35
C VAL A 230 -0.57 1.14 12.02
N GLY A 231 -1.41 1.51 11.05
CA GLY A 231 -0.99 2.11 9.79
C GLY A 231 -0.19 3.39 9.99
N LEU A 232 -0.71 4.35 10.75
CA LEU A 232 -0.04 5.62 11.07
C LEU A 232 1.33 5.35 11.69
N ALA A 233 1.42 4.42 12.64
CA ALA A 233 2.68 4.05 13.29
C ALA A 233 3.68 3.45 12.29
N ILE A 234 3.27 2.48 11.46
CA ILE A 234 4.15 1.87 10.44
C ILE A 234 4.64 2.94 9.45
N GLY A 235 3.74 3.77 8.93
CA GLY A 235 4.10 4.83 7.98
C GLY A 235 5.07 5.85 8.57
N ALA A 236 4.93 6.19 9.86
CA ALA A 236 5.82 7.11 10.56
C ALA A 236 7.23 6.52 10.73
N LEU A 237 7.33 5.24 11.10
CA LEU A 237 8.60 4.53 11.23
C LEU A 237 9.31 4.40 9.87
N LEU A 238 8.56 4.16 8.79
CA LEU A 238 9.10 4.06 7.45
C LEU A 238 9.49 5.41 6.83
N ALA A 239 8.85 6.51 7.23
CA ALA A 239 8.94 7.80 6.56
C ALA A 239 10.38 8.29 6.28
N SER A 240 11.29 8.07 7.23
CA SER A 240 12.71 8.46 7.11
C SER A 240 13.49 7.63 6.09
N GLN A 241 13.02 6.41 5.79
CA GLN A 241 13.70 5.42 4.96
C GLN A 241 13.10 5.31 3.54
N LEU A 242 12.01 6.03 3.24
CA LEU A 242 11.30 5.90 1.95
C LEU A 242 12.14 6.31 0.73
N ASN A 243 13.18 7.12 0.92
CA ASN A 243 14.09 7.55 -0.14
C ASN A 243 15.30 6.62 -0.30
N GLU A 244 15.54 5.72 0.65
CA GLU A 244 16.66 4.79 0.58
C GLU A 244 16.36 3.66 -0.41
N ALA A 245 17.42 3.13 -1.01
CA ALA A 245 17.30 1.95 -1.86
C ALA A 245 16.67 0.79 -1.06
N PRO A 246 15.80 -0.05 -1.68
CA PRO A 246 15.12 -1.14 -0.98
C PRO A 246 16.07 -2.05 -0.19
N GLU A 247 17.27 -2.30 -0.70
CA GLU A 247 18.28 -3.16 -0.04
C GLU A 247 18.76 -2.59 1.30
N LYS A 248 18.94 -1.28 1.40
CA LYS A 248 19.43 -0.61 2.62
C LYS A 248 18.39 -0.56 3.72
N ARG A 249 17.11 -0.42 3.35
CA ARG A 249 16.00 -0.37 4.32
C ARG A 249 15.51 -1.75 4.79
N ARG A 250 15.87 -2.86 4.13
CA ARG A 250 15.42 -4.22 4.50
C ARG A 250 15.65 -4.59 5.96
N ALA A 251 16.82 -4.25 6.52
CA ALA A 251 17.13 -4.55 7.92
C ALA A 251 16.20 -3.77 8.86
N HIS A 252 15.96 -2.49 8.57
CA HIS A 252 15.02 -1.65 9.30
C HIS A 252 13.59 -2.17 9.19
N GLU A 253 13.12 -2.51 7.98
CA GLU A 253 11.79 -3.07 7.75
C GLU A 253 11.59 -4.38 8.53
N ARG A 254 12.57 -5.29 8.50
CA ARG A 254 12.53 -6.55 9.27
C ARG A 254 12.43 -6.30 10.77
N PHE A 255 13.27 -5.43 11.30
CA PHE A 255 13.25 -5.07 12.72
C PHE A 255 11.89 -4.46 13.10
N MET A 256 11.43 -3.47 12.34
CA MET A 256 10.14 -2.81 12.54
C MET A 256 8.98 -3.83 12.51
N PHE A 257 8.87 -4.67 11.48
CA PHE A 257 7.79 -5.65 11.41
C PHE A 257 7.89 -6.75 12.47
N THR A 258 9.09 -7.04 12.98
CA THR A 258 9.24 -7.92 14.16
C THR A 258 8.60 -7.27 15.39
N ILE A 259 8.88 -5.98 15.64
CA ILE A 259 8.25 -5.24 16.74
C ILE A 259 6.73 -5.16 16.57
N VAL A 260 6.24 -4.88 15.35
CA VAL A 260 4.80 -4.86 15.06
C VAL A 260 4.18 -6.24 15.32
N ALA A 261 4.81 -7.33 14.90
CA ALA A 261 4.32 -8.67 15.15
C ALA A 261 4.25 -8.99 16.65
N LEU A 262 5.30 -8.67 17.42
CA LEU A 262 5.30 -8.84 18.88
C LEU A 262 4.21 -8.01 19.55
N PHE A 263 4.00 -6.76 19.11
CA PHE A 263 2.91 -5.93 19.58
C PHE A 263 1.54 -6.55 19.29
N LEU A 264 1.30 -7.03 18.07
CA LEU A 264 0.02 -7.66 17.70
C LEU A 264 -0.23 -8.96 18.46
N ILE A 265 0.81 -9.75 18.72
CA ILE A 265 0.71 -10.96 19.57
C ILE A 265 0.34 -10.56 21.00
N GLY A 266 1.05 -9.58 21.58
CA GLY A 266 0.75 -9.06 22.91
C GLY A 266 -0.67 -8.49 23.01
N PHE A 267 -1.10 -7.74 22.00
CA PHE A 267 -2.46 -7.21 21.92
C PHE A 267 -3.49 -8.34 21.81
N GLY A 268 -3.24 -9.37 20.99
CA GLY A 268 -4.11 -10.55 20.90
C GLY A 268 -4.25 -11.30 22.23
N VAL A 269 -3.15 -11.45 22.98
CA VAL A 269 -3.19 -12.03 24.34
C VAL A 269 -4.02 -11.16 25.28
N PHE A 270 -3.83 -9.84 25.23
CA PHE A 270 -4.63 -8.89 26.01
C PHE A 270 -6.13 -8.98 25.67
N VAL A 271 -6.50 -8.99 24.38
CA VAL A 271 -7.88 -9.13 23.93
C VAL A 271 -8.48 -10.45 24.38
N LYS A 272 -7.74 -11.56 24.28
CA LYS A 272 -8.20 -12.86 24.79
C LYS A 272 -8.47 -12.82 26.30
N LYS A 273 -7.64 -12.11 27.07
CA LYS A 273 -7.85 -11.94 28.52
C LYS A 273 -9.08 -11.08 28.83
N GLN A 274 -9.28 -9.98 28.11
CA GLN A 274 -10.37 -9.03 28.38
C GLN A 274 -11.72 -9.46 27.82
N SER A 275 -11.74 -10.07 26.64
CA SER A 275 -12.96 -10.43 25.91
C SER A 275 -13.25 -11.94 25.90
N GLY A 276 -12.36 -12.76 26.47
CA GLY A 276 -12.50 -14.22 26.48
C GLY A 276 -13.75 -14.74 27.22
N TRP A 277 -14.34 -13.94 28.12
CA TRP A 277 -15.61 -14.25 28.78
C TRP A 277 -16.75 -14.54 27.79
N VAL A 278 -16.69 -13.97 26.58
CA VAL A 278 -17.71 -14.16 25.55
C VAL A 278 -17.84 -15.62 25.14
N VAL A 279 -16.75 -16.39 25.19
CA VAL A 279 -16.72 -17.81 24.83
C VAL A 279 -17.58 -18.62 25.78
N GLU A 280 -17.43 -18.39 27.08
CA GLU A 280 -18.16 -19.11 28.10
C GLU A 280 -19.64 -18.72 28.11
N LYS A 281 -19.93 -17.42 28.01
CA LYS A 281 -21.31 -16.92 27.87
C LYS A 281 -22.03 -17.55 26.67
N TYR A 282 -21.35 -17.65 25.53
CA TYR A 282 -21.91 -18.27 24.33
C TYR A 282 -22.22 -19.77 24.52
N ARG A 283 -21.35 -20.51 25.22
CA ARG A 283 -21.61 -21.93 25.55
C ARG A 283 -22.83 -22.09 26.43
N GLN A 284 -22.96 -21.29 27.48
CA GLN A 284 -24.09 -21.34 28.41
C GLN A 284 -25.43 -21.06 27.74
N LEU A 285 -25.48 -20.07 26.84
CA LEU A 285 -26.68 -19.76 26.06
C LEU A 285 -27.07 -20.91 25.12
N ASN A 286 -26.09 -21.60 24.54
CA ASN A 286 -26.37 -22.73 23.65
C ASN A 286 -26.74 -24.01 24.41
N SER A 287 -26.22 -24.24 25.62
CA SER A 287 -26.62 -25.40 26.44
C SER A 287 -28.03 -25.23 27.03
N SER A 288 -28.36 -24.04 27.54
CA SER A 288 -29.72 -23.73 28.05
C SER A 288 -30.79 -23.72 26.96
N GLY A 289 -30.43 -23.35 25.72
CA GLY A 289 -31.32 -23.45 24.57
C GLY A 289 -31.57 -24.87 24.08
N GLN A 290 -30.76 -25.85 24.51
CA GLN A 290 -30.97 -27.27 24.24
C GLN A 290 -31.87 -27.92 25.30
N GLU A 291 -31.70 -27.60 26.59
CA GLU A 291 -32.57 -28.09 27.68
C GLU A 291 -34.03 -27.64 27.56
N THR A 292 -34.30 -26.48 26.93
CA THR A 292 -35.68 -25.99 26.71
C THR A 292 -36.35 -26.56 25.45
N ARG A 293 -35.64 -27.40 24.68
CA ARG A 293 -36.14 -28.05 23.45
C ARG A 293 -36.28 -29.57 23.57
N GLU A 294 -36.00 -30.15 24.73
CA GLU A 294 -36.38 -31.53 25.01
C GLU A 294 -37.85 -31.57 25.49
N PRO A 295 -38.73 -32.34 24.82
CA PRO A 295 -40.13 -32.49 25.21
C PRO A 295 -40.33 -33.33 26.47
#